data_AF-A0A2P2D5W6-F1
#
_entry.id   AF-A0A2P2D5W6-F1
#
_cell.length_a   1.000
_cell.length_b   1.000
_cell.length_c   1.000
_cell.angle_alpha   90.00
_cell.angle_beta   90.00
_cell.angle_gamma   90.00
#
_symmetry.space_group_name_H-M   'P 1'
#
loop_
_entity.id
_entity.type
_entity.pdbx_description
1 polymer ?
#
loop_
_entity_poly.entity_id
_entity_poly.type
_entity_poly.pdbx_seq_one_letter_code
_entity_poly.pdbx_strand_id
1 'polypeptide(L)'
;MRYAHSLPFLFLVLSFTSTHCNKADSIDFDSSKSPITGAIMIDPTLLVGVGTPAVPLQLVDSPGAAAPNTVPERSTSSNTVVLELVTPLSPDTGETITFIFSTNNPSAIEIRSIAGSNDNTYTFNPSLQAYQAVISLYLDDPDCVEQKYSIIAIDSVSNVPQSISFDTKDLDKCAFVATNDGKDWQGNFAVDSKLDDDARGFADAACNSSSNKPGNFPSSMTYKALLSVTGPNNGSKTRGIQYNDWPFAANTNYYFGTQNKRMFTTDSGRIYNFNPELSQALGSGLIWTGLLNTWSDATSKILSECAGTNQAGGLVSWSTNSVSISGIVGNLGATDSNLISKQTALGLPDYNVCNKFRYFLCVGQ
;
A
#
# COMPACT_ATOMS: atom_id res chain seq x y z
N MET A 1 -41.57 -35.03 -55.99
CA MET A 1 -42.18 -34.61 -54.71
C MET A 1 -41.15 -34.92 -53.61
N ARG A 2 -40.76 -33.92 -52.80
CA ARG A 2 -40.93 -33.87 -51.32
C ARG A 2 -40.48 -35.15 -50.58
N TYR A 3 -39.39 -35.12 -49.78
CA TYR A 3 -39.33 -34.77 -48.34
C TYR A 3 -40.13 -35.75 -47.44
N ALA A 4 -39.71 -36.21 -46.26
CA ALA A 4 -38.52 -35.96 -45.42
C ALA A 4 -38.35 -37.06 -44.33
N HIS A 5 -37.41 -36.84 -43.39
CA HIS A 5 -37.19 -37.58 -42.12
C HIS A 5 -36.49 -38.96 -42.29
N SER A 6 -35.70 -39.48 -41.33
CA SER A 6 -35.42 -39.04 -39.95
C SER A 6 -34.01 -39.57 -39.58
N LEU A 7 -32.99 -38.86 -39.06
CA LEU A 7 -32.78 -37.52 -38.42
C LEU A 7 -32.74 -37.40 -36.87
N PRO A 8 -33.59 -38.05 -36.05
CA PRO A 8 -33.74 -37.75 -34.62
C PRO A 8 -32.64 -38.34 -33.73
N PHE A 9 -31.79 -39.24 -34.26
CA PHE A 9 -30.87 -40.02 -33.43
C PHE A 9 -29.60 -39.25 -33.01
N LEU A 10 -29.21 -38.20 -33.75
CA LEU A 10 -28.01 -37.41 -33.43
C LEU A 10 -28.26 -36.32 -32.36
N PHE A 11 -29.53 -35.93 -32.14
CA PHE A 11 -29.89 -34.95 -31.11
C PHE A 11 -29.88 -35.53 -29.69
N LEU A 12 -30.01 -36.86 -29.54
CA LEU A 12 -30.06 -37.49 -28.21
C LEU A 12 -28.67 -37.68 -27.56
N VAL A 13 -27.60 -37.60 -28.36
CA VAL A 13 -26.22 -37.78 -27.87
C VAL A 13 -25.59 -36.45 -27.43
N LEU A 14 -26.00 -35.31 -28.01
CA LEU A 14 -25.60 -33.97 -27.51
C LEU A 14 -26.32 -33.55 -26.22
N SER A 15 -27.41 -34.21 -25.82
CA SER A 15 -28.17 -33.86 -24.61
C SER A 15 -27.62 -34.41 -23.30
N PHE A 16 -26.50 -35.16 -23.30
CA PHE A 16 -25.89 -35.74 -22.09
C PHE A 16 -24.51 -35.17 -21.73
N THR A 17 -23.97 -34.22 -22.49
CA THR A 17 -22.72 -33.50 -22.15
C THR A 17 -22.95 -32.08 -21.61
N SER A 18 -24.22 -31.66 -21.44
CA SER A 18 -24.62 -30.32 -21.00
C SER A 18 -24.83 -30.16 -19.48
N THR A 19 -24.60 -31.20 -18.67
CA THR A 19 -24.89 -31.18 -17.22
C THR A 19 -23.77 -30.59 -16.34
N HIS A 20 -22.68 -30.09 -16.93
CA HIS A 20 -21.62 -29.36 -16.21
C HIS A 20 -21.24 -28.03 -16.87
N CYS A 21 -22.23 -27.24 -17.31
CA CYS A 21 -22.05 -25.79 -17.52
C CYS A 21 -23.42 -25.08 -17.52
N ASN A 22 -23.81 -24.52 -16.37
CA ASN A 22 -24.68 -23.34 -16.20
C ASN A 22 -25.12 -23.21 -14.73
N LYS A 23 -24.21 -22.74 -13.88
CA LYS A 23 -24.61 -21.76 -12.84
C LYS A 23 -24.40 -20.38 -13.45
N ALA A 24 -25.44 -19.88 -14.11
CA ALA A 24 -25.57 -18.45 -14.32
C ALA A 24 -26.11 -17.86 -13.01
N ASP A 25 -25.22 -17.73 -12.01
CA ASP A 25 -25.54 -16.90 -10.85
C ASP A 25 -25.68 -15.45 -11.37
N SER A 26 -26.80 -14.80 -11.08
CA SER A 26 -27.08 -13.45 -11.57
C SER A 26 -26.10 -12.46 -10.95
N ILE A 27 -25.23 -11.89 -11.78
CA ILE A 27 -24.39 -10.77 -11.39
C ILE A 27 -25.30 -9.54 -11.30
N ASP A 28 -25.72 -9.19 -10.08
CA ASP A 28 -26.35 -7.90 -9.83
C ASP A 28 -25.41 -6.78 -10.26
N PHE A 29 -25.90 -5.89 -11.13
CA PHE A 29 -25.18 -4.68 -11.53
C PHE A 29 -25.19 -3.66 -10.39
N ASP A 30 -24.38 -3.92 -9.36
CA ASP A 30 -24.03 -2.95 -8.34
C ASP A 30 -23.12 -1.87 -8.96
N SER A 31 -23.72 -0.75 -9.33
CA SER A 31 -23.04 0.38 -9.98
C SER A 31 -22.18 1.23 -9.02
N SER A 32 -21.75 0.68 -7.89
CA SER A 32 -20.91 1.36 -6.89
C SER A 32 -19.41 1.08 -7.02
N LYS A 33 -18.98 0.25 -7.99
CA LYS A 33 -17.57 -0.10 -8.22
C LYS A 33 -17.13 0.18 -9.66
N SER A 34 -15.85 0.55 -9.81
CA SER A 34 -15.21 1.25 -10.94
C SER A 34 -15.63 0.82 -12.37
N PRO A 35 -15.72 1.77 -13.34
CA PRO A 35 -16.45 1.59 -14.59
C PRO A 35 -15.63 0.89 -15.70
N ILE A 36 -15.33 -0.40 -15.54
CA ILE A 36 -14.84 -1.24 -16.66
C ILE A 36 -15.86 -1.24 -17.82
N THR A 37 -17.14 -1.03 -17.52
CA THR A 37 -18.25 -0.88 -18.48
C THR A 37 -18.18 0.39 -19.34
N GLY A 38 -17.41 1.41 -18.94
CA GLY A 38 -17.38 2.70 -19.64
C GLY A 38 -16.62 2.66 -20.98
N ALA A 39 -15.48 1.97 -21.01
CA ALA A 39 -14.66 1.85 -22.21
C ALA A 39 -15.28 0.95 -23.30
N ILE A 40 -16.11 -0.02 -22.90
CA ILE A 40 -16.71 -1.02 -23.78
C ILE A 40 -17.89 -0.45 -24.60
N MET A 41 -18.47 0.70 -24.19
CA MET A 41 -19.60 1.32 -24.89
C MET A 41 -19.22 2.27 -26.04
N ILE A 42 -17.92 2.43 -26.36
CA ILE A 42 -17.48 3.38 -27.40
C ILE A 42 -17.58 2.78 -28.82
N ASP A 43 -17.41 1.47 -29.00
CA ASP A 43 -17.68 0.80 -30.28
C ASP A 43 -18.03 -0.70 -30.11
N PRO A 44 -19.26 -1.16 -30.46
CA PRO A 44 -19.63 -2.57 -30.36
C PRO A 44 -18.92 -3.50 -31.37
N THR A 45 -18.17 -2.98 -32.34
CA THR A 45 -17.34 -3.80 -33.24
C THR A 45 -16.14 -4.43 -32.52
N LEU A 46 -15.68 -3.84 -31.40
CA LEU A 46 -14.60 -4.37 -30.55
C LEU A 46 -14.95 -5.71 -29.87
N LEU A 47 -16.23 -6.09 -29.84
CA LEU A 47 -16.69 -7.34 -29.22
C LEU A 47 -16.63 -8.57 -30.14
N VAL A 48 -16.32 -8.41 -31.43
CA VAL A 48 -16.49 -9.46 -32.46
C VAL A 48 -15.22 -9.68 -33.30
N GLY A 49 -14.06 -9.69 -32.64
CA GLY A 49 -12.79 -10.19 -33.19
C GLY A 49 -12.78 -11.72 -33.34
N VAL A 50 -13.71 -12.30 -34.10
CA VAL A 50 -13.87 -13.76 -34.23
C VAL A 50 -12.98 -14.29 -35.36
N GLY A 51 -11.72 -14.58 -35.06
CA GLY A 51 -10.87 -15.37 -35.96
C GLY A 51 -9.36 -15.29 -35.72
N THR A 52 -8.85 -14.14 -35.30
CA THR A 52 -7.42 -13.87 -35.11
C THR A 52 -7.13 -13.44 -33.67
N PRO A 53 -6.16 -14.05 -32.97
CA PRO A 53 -5.73 -13.58 -31.66
C PRO A 53 -5.04 -12.21 -31.78
N ALA A 54 -5.06 -11.44 -30.69
CA ALA A 54 -4.31 -10.18 -30.60
C ALA A 54 -2.82 -10.40 -30.91
N VAL A 55 -2.18 -9.45 -31.58
CA VAL A 55 -0.72 -9.49 -31.83
C VAL A 55 -0.01 -9.24 -30.50
N PRO A 56 0.66 -10.23 -29.90
CA PRO A 56 1.05 -10.16 -28.49
C PRO A 56 2.22 -9.20 -28.23
N LEU A 57 2.04 -8.32 -27.25
CA LEU A 57 3.07 -7.46 -26.67
C LEU A 57 3.59 -8.02 -25.33
N GLN A 58 4.81 -7.67 -24.99
CA GLN A 58 5.45 -7.96 -23.70
C GLN A 58 6.13 -6.72 -23.10
N LEU A 59 6.21 -6.66 -21.77
CA LEU A 59 6.98 -5.64 -21.04
C LEU A 59 8.47 -6.02 -21.01
N VAL A 60 9.34 -5.06 -21.32
CA VAL A 60 10.80 -5.26 -21.34
C VAL A 60 11.55 -4.14 -20.61
N ASP A 61 12.69 -4.48 -20.00
CA ASP A 61 13.63 -3.50 -19.41
C ASP A 61 14.63 -3.00 -20.47
N SER A 62 14.99 -3.89 -21.39
CA SER A 62 15.90 -3.68 -22.51
C SER A 62 15.59 -4.72 -23.58
N PRO A 63 16.06 -4.56 -24.85
CA PRO A 63 15.63 -5.42 -25.94
C PRO A 63 15.79 -6.93 -25.67
N GLY A 64 14.68 -7.66 -25.71
CA GLY A 64 14.65 -9.10 -25.42
C GLY A 64 14.82 -9.51 -23.95
N ALA A 65 14.83 -8.58 -23.00
CA ALA A 65 14.91 -8.86 -21.55
C ALA A 65 13.59 -8.49 -20.85
N ALA A 66 12.89 -9.51 -20.32
CA ALA A 66 11.64 -9.32 -19.58
C ALA A 66 11.86 -8.46 -18.32
N ALA A 67 11.01 -7.43 -18.14
CA ALA A 67 11.09 -6.51 -17.01
C ALA A 67 10.51 -7.09 -15.71
N PRO A 68 11.04 -6.70 -14.53
CA PRO A 68 10.26 -6.62 -13.30
C PRO A 68 9.08 -5.66 -13.53
N ASN A 69 7.89 -6.10 -13.15
CA ASN A 69 6.65 -5.48 -13.60
C ASN A 69 6.26 -4.26 -12.73
N THR A 70 7.17 -3.31 -12.49
CA THR A 70 7.01 -2.26 -11.48
C THR A 70 7.40 -0.87 -11.99
N VAL A 71 6.46 0.07 -11.99
CA VAL A 71 6.68 1.48 -12.38
C VAL A 71 6.61 2.38 -11.14
N PRO A 72 7.67 3.13 -10.81
CA PRO A 72 7.62 4.06 -9.68
C PRO A 72 6.67 5.24 -9.93
N GLU A 73 5.98 5.72 -8.90
CA GLU A 73 5.13 6.91 -8.99
C GLU A 73 5.91 8.20 -8.74
N ARG A 74 5.37 9.32 -9.24
CA ARG A 74 5.97 10.69 -9.19
C ARG A 74 7.46 10.81 -9.56
N SER A 75 8.05 9.81 -10.23
CA SER A 75 9.45 9.86 -10.65
C SER A 75 9.64 10.77 -11.85
N THR A 76 10.60 11.68 -11.75
CA THR A 76 10.97 12.60 -12.85
C THR A 76 11.73 11.91 -13.98
N SER A 77 12.10 10.63 -13.83
CA SER A 77 12.94 9.90 -14.79
C SER A 77 12.56 8.44 -15.05
N SER A 78 11.56 7.86 -14.36
CA SER A 78 11.27 6.43 -14.45
C SER A 78 9.78 6.04 -14.54
N ASN A 79 8.87 6.97 -14.84
CA ASN A 79 7.46 6.65 -15.12
C ASN A 79 7.28 6.08 -16.55
N THR A 80 8.15 5.17 -16.99
CA THR A 80 8.22 4.68 -18.38
C THR A 80 7.98 3.20 -18.46
N VAL A 81 7.09 2.80 -19.37
CA VAL A 81 6.82 1.41 -19.76
C VAL A 81 7.37 1.19 -21.18
N VAL A 82 8.15 0.13 -21.39
CA VAL A 82 8.64 -0.25 -22.72
C VAL A 82 7.98 -1.55 -23.16
N LEU A 83 7.35 -1.52 -24.34
CA LEU A 83 6.66 -2.66 -24.92
C LEU A 83 7.33 -3.12 -26.22
N GLU A 84 7.49 -4.44 -26.36
CA GLU A 84 7.98 -5.11 -27.57
C GLU A 84 6.95 -6.12 -28.10
N LEU A 85 6.97 -6.36 -29.40
CA LEU A 85 6.30 -7.53 -30.00
C LEU A 85 6.96 -8.82 -29.50
N VAL A 86 6.19 -9.77 -28.99
CA VAL A 86 6.68 -11.10 -28.60
C VAL A 86 7.24 -11.86 -29.81
N THR A 87 6.71 -11.59 -31.02
CA THR A 87 7.27 -12.05 -32.29
C THR A 87 7.64 -10.83 -33.15
N PRO A 88 8.95 -10.50 -33.28
CA PRO A 88 9.39 -9.37 -34.09
C PRO A 88 9.00 -9.50 -35.57
N LEU A 89 8.71 -8.36 -36.21
CA LEU A 89 8.46 -8.29 -37.65
C LEU A 89 9.76 -8.49 -38.44
N SER A 90 9.65 -9.14 -39.60
CA SER A 90 10.81 -9.34 -40.49
C SER A 90 11.19 -8.01 -41.18
N PRO A 91 12.48 -7.60 -41.15
CA PRO A 91 12.94 -6.46 -41.94
C PRO A 91 12.73 -6.64 -43.46
N ASP A 92 12.69 -7.89 -43.93
CA ASP A 92 12.64 -8.24 -45.35
C ASP A 92 11.22 -8.18 -45.95
N THR A 93 10.17 -8.21 -45.13
CA THR A 93 8.77 -8.17 -45.60
C THR A 93 8.24 -6.74 -45.73
N GLY A 94 8.86 -5.77 -45.06
CA GLY A 94 8.36 -4.39 -44.98
C GLY A 94 7.03 -4.25 -44.24
N GLU A 95 6.62 -5.28 -43.50
CA GLU A 95 5.39 -5.27 -42.71
C GLU A 95 5.49 -4.27 -41.55
N THR A 96 4.36 -3.64 -41.23
CA THR A 96 4.23 -2.73 -40.09
C THR A 96 2.93 -3.01 -39.36
N ILE A 97 2.92 -2.79 -38.04
CA ILE A 97 1.73 -2.95 -37.21
C ILE A 97 1.61 -1.70 -36.33
N THR A 98 0.45 -1.03 -36.40
CA THR A 98 0.15 0.13 -35.56
C THR A 98 -0.71 -0.30 -34.39
N PHE A 99 -0.32 0.12 -33.19
CA PHE A 99 -1.10 -0.03 -31.97
C PHE A 99 -1.69 1.31 -31.55
N ILE A 100 -2.88 1.28 -30.98
CA ILE A 100 -3.48 2.37 -30.21
C ILE A 100 -3.42 1.97 -28.74
N PHE A 101 -2.96 2.89 -27.87
CA PHE A 101 -2.83 2.66 -26.44
C PHE A 101 -3.82 3.52 -25.64
N SER A 102 -4.30 2.94 -24.55
CA SER A 102 -5.11 3.60 -23.52
C SER A 102 -4.82 2.96 -22.16
N THR A 103 -5.45 3.44 -21.09
CA THR A 103 -5.24 2.92 -19.73
C THR A 103 -6.56 2.47 -19.12
N ASN A 104 -6.51 1.52 -18.19
CA ASN A 104 -7.70 1.03 -17.51
C ASN A 104 -8.32 2.02 -16.51
N ASN A 105 -7.59 3.06 -16.11
CA ASN A 105 -8.05 4.14 -15.22
C ASN A 105 -7.45 5.50 -15.63
N PRO A 106 -7.99 6.16 -16.68
CA PRO A 106 -7.43 7.42 -17.21
C PRO A 106 -7.35 8.58 -16.22
N SER A 107 -8.10 8.52 -15.11
CA SER A 107 -8.09 9.51 -14.03
C SER A 107 -6.93 9.38 -13.05
N ALA A 108 -6.27 8.22 -12.96
CA ALA A 108 -5.13 7.97 -12.07
C ALA A 108 -3.83 7.64 -12.83
N ILE A 109 -3.96 7.07 -14.03
CA ILE A 109 -2.86 6.77 -14.95
C ILE A 109 -3.16 7.39 -16.33
N GLU A 110 -2.37 8.39 -16.71
CA GLU A 110 -2.44 9.08 -18.00
C GLU A 110 -1.24 8.68 -18.88
N ILE A 111 -1.44 8.46 -20.18
CA ILE A 111 -0.32 8.41 -21.14
C ILE A 111 0.05 9.85 -21.49
N ARG A 112 1.22 10.30 -21.03
CA ARG A 112 1.74 11.65 -21.33
C ARG A 112 2.33 11.76 -22.73
N SER A 113 3.01 10.70 -23.18
CA SER A 113 3.61 10.63 -24.50
C SER A 113 4.02 9.20 -24.85
N ILE A 114 4.22 8.95 -26.14
CA ILE A 114 4.86 7.74 -26.66
C ILE A 114 6.00 8.19 -27.55
N ALA A 115 7.20 7.66 -27.34
CA ALA A 115 8.38 8.08 -28.11
C ALA A 115 8.19 7.79 -29.61
N GLY A 116 8.38 8.82 -30.44
CA GLY A 116 8.15 8.71 -31.89
C GLY A 116 6.69 8.83 -32.33
N SER A 117 5.77 9.28 -31.46
CA SER A 117 4.35 9.44 -31.76
C SER A 117 3.75 10.73 -31.17
N ASN A 118 2.61 11.14 -31.71
CA ASN A 118 1.87 12.33 -31.31
C ASN A 118 0.50 12.04 -30.68
N ASP A 119 -0.11 10.86 -30.95
CA ASP A 119 -1.55 10.61 -30.73
C ASP A 119 -1.82 9.25 -30.04
N ASN A 120 -1.10 8.91 -28.97
CA ASN A 120 -1.21 7.63 -28.23
C ASN A 120 -1.14 6.35 -29.10
N THR A 121 -0.53 6.45 -30.28
CA THR A 121 -0.29 5.32 -31.18
C THR A 121 1.19 4.96 -31.23
N TYR A 122 1.54 3.78 -31.74
CA TYR A 122 2.92 3.45 -32.13
C TYR A 122 2.89 2.48 -33.31
N THR A 123 3.73 2.71 -34.31
CA THR A 123 3.90 1.80 -35.44
C THR A 123 5.22 1.05 -35.31
N PHE A 124 5.14 -0.25 -35.04
CA PHE A 124 6.31 -1.12 -35.13
C PHE A 124 6.70 -1.24 -36.61
N ASN A 125 7.94 -0.84 -36.91
CA ASN A 125 8.47 -0.81 -38.27
C ASN A 125 9.95 -1.23 -38.26
N PRO A 126 10.27 -2.47 -38.71
CA PRO A 126 11.63 -2.99 -38.64
C PRO A 126 12.59 -2.23 -39.57
N SER A 127 12.10 -1.72 -40.71
CA SER A 127 12.89 -0.92 -41.66
C SER A 127 13.33 0.43 -41.08
N LEU A 128 12.64 0.95 -40.07
CA LEU A 128 12.99 2.17 -39.33
C LEU A 128 13.64 1.90 -37.96
N GLN A 129 13.93 0.64 -37.64
CA GLN A 129 14.40 0.19 -36.32
C GLN A 129 13.44 0.54 -35.16
N ALA A 130 12.15 0.72 -35.47
CA ALA A 130 11.09 1.00 -34.53
C ALA A 130 10.58 -0.30 -33.88
N TYR A 131 11.40 -0.86 -32.99
CA TYR A 131 11.16 -2.14 -32.32
C TYR A 131 10.49 -2.03 -30.95
N GLN A 132 10.45 -0.83 -30.35
CA GLN A 132 10.07 -0.59 -28.95
C GLN A 132 9.13 0.61 -28.81
N ALA A 133 7.92 0.37 -28.31
CA ALA A 133 7.04 1.45 -27.87
C ALA A 133 7.44 1.88 -26.45
N VAL A 134 8.10 3.04 -26.33
CA VAL A 134 8.44 3.65 -25.04
C VAL A 134 7.32 4.62 -24.64
N ILE A 135 6.52 4.23 -23.66
CA ILE A 135 5.33 4.93 -23.19
C ILE A 135 5.67 5.65 -21.89
N SER A 136 5.52 6.98 -21.86
CA SER A 136 5.70 7.78 -20.66
C SER A 136 4.36 8.03 -19.98
N LEU A 137 4.27 7.74 -18.69
CA LEU A 137 3.05 7.78 -17.91
C LEU A 137 3.06 8.95 -16.92
N TYR A 138 1.89 9.52 -16.65
CA TYR A 138 1.62 10.17 -15.38
C TYR A 138 1.06 9.12 -14.42
N LEU A 139 1.69 9.01 -13.27
CA LEU A 139 1.26 8.19 -12.15
C LEU A 139 1.31 9.10 -10.92
N ASP A 140 0.14 9.43 -10.41
CA ASP A 140 -0.08 10.38 -9.33
C ASP A 140 -1.30 9.94 -8.52
N ASP A 141 -1.14 8.91 -7.69
CA ASP A 141 -2.15 8.56 -6.70
C ASP A 141 -1.87 9.32 -5.37
N PRO A 142 -2.88 9.99 -4.76
CA PRO A 142 -2.76 10.57 -3.43
C PRO A 142 -2.98 9.57 -2.28
N ASP A 143 -3.33 8.31 -2.54
CA ASP A 143 -3.71 7.31 -1.53
C ASP A 143 -2.56 6.43 -1.02
N CYS A 144 -1.43 6.47 -1.72
CA CYS A 144 -0.16 5.82 -1.38
C CYS A 144 -0.20 4.28 -1.28
N VAL A 145 -1.08 3.64 -2.04
CA VAL A 145 -1.15 2.17 -2.16
C VAL A 145 -0.37 1.68 -3.39
N GLU A 146 0.34 0.57 -3.27
CA GLU A 146 0.87 -0.14 -4.44
C GLU A 146 -0.31 -0.75 -5.21
N GLN A 147 -0.60 -0.23 -6.41
CA GLN A 147 -1.76 -0.62 -7.21
C GLN A 147 -1.35 -1.33 -8.52
N LYS A 148 -2.24 -2.18 -9.04
CA LYS A 148 -2.06 -2.81 -10.36
C LYS A 148 -2.85 -2.05 -11.42
N TYR A 149 -2.14 -1.34 -12.28
CA TYR A 149 -2.69 -0.66 -13.46
C TYR A 149 -2.49 -1.50 -14.71
N SER A 150 -3.08 -1.09 -15.83
CA SER A 150 -2.88 -1.75 -17.12
C SER A 150 -2.96 -0.79 -18.29
N ILE A 151 -2.03 -0.96 -19.23
CA ILE A 151 -2.12 -0.40 -20.56
C ILE A 151 -2.97 -1.34 -21.41
N ILE A 152 -4.01 -0.77 -22.03
CA ILE A 152 -4.84 -1.47 -23.00
C ILE A 152 -4.30 -1.11 -24.39
N ALA A 153 -3.85 -2.13 -25.13
CA ALA A 153 -3.30 -1.99 -26.47
C ALA A 153 -4.22 -2.67 -27.49
N ILE A 154 -4.51 -2.00 -28.60
CA ILE A 154 -5.33 -2.51 -29.71
C ILE A 154 -4.49 -2.42 -30.98
N ASP A 155 -4.26 -3.54 -31.66
CA ASP A 155 -3.47 -3.59 -32.89
C ASP A 155 -4.34 -3.45 -34.16
N SER A 156 -3.79 -2.83 -35.19
CA SER A 156 -4.48 -2.51 -36.44
C SER A 156 -4.84 -3.73 -37.32
N VAL A 157 -4.40 -4.93 -36.97
CA VAL A 157 -4.58 -6.16 -37.75
C VAL A 157 -5.70 -7.02 -37.17
N SER A 158 -5.65 -7.31 -35.87
CA SER A 158 -6.66 -8.10 -35.16
C SER A 158 -7.83 -7.26 -34.65
N ASN A 159 -7.59 -6.00 -34.29
CA ASN A 159 -8.49 -5.14 -33.51
C ASN A 159 -8.96 -5.76 -32.17
N VAL A 160 -8.25 -6.77 -31.65
CA VAL A 160 -8.54 -7.40 -30.36
C VAL A 160 -7.76 -6.67 -29.26
N PRO A 161 -8.43 -6.11 -28.23
CA PRO A 161 -7.74 -5.48 -27.10
C PRO A 161 -6.95 -6.49 -26.27
N GLN A 162 -5.73 -6.13 -25.89
CA GLN A 162 -4.94 -6.84 -24.90
C GLN A 162 -4.60 -5.92 -23.71
N SER A 163 -4.50 -6.50 -22.52
CA SER A 163 -4.21 -5.78 -21.28
C SER A 163 -2.81 -6.15 -20.79
N ILE A 164 -1.87 -5.20 -20.84
CA ILE A 164 -0.55 -5.33 -20.25
C ILE A 164 -0.59 -4.70 -18.85
N SER A 165 -0.72 -5.54 -17.83
CA SER A 165 -0.74 -5.09 -16.43
C SER A 165 0.65 -4.87 -15.89
N PHE A 166 0.81 -3.86 -15.04
CA PHE A 166 1.99 -3.60 -14.22
C PHE A 166 1.61 -3.09 -12.84
N ASP A 167 2.50 -3.26 -11.88
CA ASP A 167 2.35 -2.81 -10.50
C ASP A 167 2.99 -1.42 -10.33
N THR A 168 2.42 -0.53 -9.53
CA THR A 168 3.07 0.73 -9.16
C THR A 168 3.80 0.63 -7.84
N LYS A 169 4.82 1.48 -7.70
CA LYS A 169 5.53 1.66 -6.45
C LYS A 169 5.55 3.13 -6.07
N ASP A 170 4.82 3.49 -5.02
CA ASP A 170 4.90 4.84 -4.50
C ASP A 170 6.33 5.13 -3.99
N LEU A 171 6.86 6.27 -4.42
CA LEU A 171 8.15 6.81 -3.97
C LEU A 171 7.98 7.93 -2.94
N ASP A 172 6.76 8.43 -2.78
CA ASP A 172 6.48 9.55 -1.90
C ASP A 172 6.27 9.13 -0.46
N LYS A 173 6.36 10.15 0.39
CA LYS A 173 6.57 10.04 1.83
C LYS A 173 5.26 9.71 2.53
N CYS A 174 4.74 8.52 2.30
CA CYS A 174 3.57 7.99 2.96
C CYS A 174 3.97 6.87 3.91
N ALA A 175 3.72 7.09 5.20
CA ALA A 175 4.08 6.16 6.25
C ALA A 175 2.83 5.73 7.02
N PHE A 176 2.72 4.43 7.28
CA PHE A 176 1.46 3.85 7.71
C PHE A 176 1.41 3.65 9.21
N VAL A 177 0.27 3.98 9.79
CA VAL A 177 -0.02 3.73 11.20
C VAL A 177 -0.79 2.41 11.31
N ALA A 178 -0.41 1.59 12.28
CA ALA A 178 -1.00 0.28 12.57
C ALA A 178 -1.00 0.02 14.09
N THR A 179 -1.59 -1.10 14.52
CA THR A 179 -1.45 -1.62 15.89
C THR A 179 -0.61 -2.91 15.88
N ASN A 180 -0.11 -3.32 17.04
CA ASN A 180 0.64 -4.57 17.22
C ASN A 180 -0.29 -5.80 17.38
N ASP A 181 -1.20 -6.05 16.43
CA ASP A 181 -2.25 -7.09 16.46
C ASP A 181 -3.26 -7.03 17.62
N GLY A 182 -3.25 -5.95 18.42
CA GLY A 182 -3.96 -5.99 19.70
C GLY A 182 -3.34 -6.97 20.71
N LYS A 183 -2.05 -7.33 20.55
CA LYS A 183 -1.27 -7.99 21.59
C LYS A 183 -0.98 -6.98 22.69
N ASP A 184 -1.60 -7.15 23.84
CA ASP A 184 -1.52 -6.23 24.94
C ASP A 184 -0.38 -6.58 25.91
N TRP A 185 0.35 -5.57 26.38
CA TRP A 185 1.57 -5.74 27.17
C TRP A 185 1.49 -4.98 28.49
N GLN A 186 1.90 -5.61 29.59
CA GLN A 186 2.19 -4.91 30.84
C GLN A 186 3.46 -4.07 30.69
N GLY A 187 3.62 -3.05 31.56
CA GLY A 187 4.74 -2.11 31.53
C GLY A 187 6.13 -2.69 31.84
N ASN A 188 6.28 -4.02 31.88
CA ASN A 188 7.56 -4.74 32.02
C ASN A 188 8.02 -5.45 30.72
N PHE A 189 7.44 -5.13 29.56
CA PHE A 189 7.75 -5.81 28.30
C PHE A 189 9.24 -5.75 27.87
N ALA A 190 10.04 -4.82 28.41
CA ALA A 190 11.49 -4.80 28.20
C ALA A 190 12.25 -5.91 28.97
N VAL A 191 11.59 -6.59 29.91
CA VAL A 191 12.21 -7.56 30.85
C VAL A 191 11.80 -9.00 30.56
N ASP A 192 10.74 -9.24 29.79
CA ASP A 192 10.30 -10.60 29.44
C ASP A 192 11.21 -11.25 28.38
N SER A 193 12.33 -11.80 28.88
CA SER A 193 13.23 -12.75 28.24
C SER A 193 14.12 -12.24 27.08
N LYS A 194 15.29 -11.69 27.46
CA LYS A 194 16.57 -11.62 26.70
C LYS A 194 16.93 -10.35 25.89
N LEU A 195 16.72 -9.13 26.37
CA LEU A 195 17.41 -7.95 25.82
C LEU A 195 17.89 -6.98 26.92
N ASP A 196 19.15 -6.56 26.85
CA ASP A 196 19.76 -5.61 27.79
C ASP A 196 19.12 -4.21 27.65
N ASP A 197 18.15 -3.87 28.51
CA ASP A 197 17.51 -2.55 28.58
C ASP A 197 16.96 -2.02 27.22
N ASP A 198 16.47 -2.90 26.32
CA ASP A 198 16.02 -2.54 24.95
C ASP A 198 14.50 -2.60 24.74
N ALA A 199 13.78 -1.81 25.55
CA ALA A 199 12.33 -1.60 25.39
C ALA A 199 11.94 -1.21 23.95
N ARG A 200 12.80 -0.41 23.31
CA ARG A 200 12.69 0.00 21.91
C ARG A 200 12.72 -1.20 20.96
N GLY A 201 13.79 -1.98 20.98
CA GLY A 201 13.98 -3.13 20.09
C GLY A 201 12.87 -4.18 20.25
N PHE A 202 12.40 -4.39 21.47
CA PHE A 202 11.24 -5.24 21.74
C PHE A 202 9.96 -4.70 21.08
N ALA A 203 9.62 -3.43 21.32
CA ALA A 203 8.39 -2.83 20.79
C ALA A 203 8.41 -2.74 19.25
N ASP A 204 9.57 -2.50 18.64
CA ASP A 204 9.75 -2.55 17.19
C ASP A 204 9.61 -3.97 16.64
N ALA A 205 10.13 -4.99 17.32
CA ALA A 205 9.91 -6.39 16.92
C ALA A 205 8.43 -6.80 17.03
N ALA A 206 7.71 -6.32 18.06
CA ALA A 206 6.27 -6.50 18.18
C ALA A 206 5.48 -5.80 17.05
N CYS A 207 5.89 -4.60 16.64
CA CYS A 207 5.32 -3.92 15.48
C CYS A 207 5.65 -4.60 14.15
N ASN A 208 6.88 -5.10 13.97
CA ASN A 208 7.29 -5.76 12.73
C ASN A 208 6.70 -7.17 12.57
N SER A 209 6.33 -7.83 13.65
CA SER A 209 5.60 -9.12 13.65
C SER A 209 4.07 -8.97 13.59
N SER A 210 3.56 -7.74 13.44
CA SER A 210 2.12 -7.47 13.35
C SER A 210 1.52 -7.92 12.01
N SER A 211 0.40 -8.64 12.07
CA SER A 211 -0.48 -8.99 10.94
C SER A 211 -1.52 -7.90 10.61
N ASN A 212 -1.77 -6.96 11.53
CA ASN A 212 -2.59 -5.75 11.30
C ASN A 212 -1.90 -4.72 10.38
N LYS A 213 -0.70 -5.02 9.87
CA LYS A 213 -0.10 -4.29 8.75
C LYS A 213 -1.01 -4.45 7.52
N PRO A 214 -1.51 -3.37 6.90
CA PRO A 214 -2.46 -3.54 5.82
C PRO A 214 -1.79 -4.09 4.54
N GLY A 215 -2.49 -4.99 3.84
CA GLY A 215 -1.87 -5.90 2.86
C GLY A 215 -1.42 -5.32 1.53
N ASN A 216 -1.80 -4.08 1.20
CA ASN A 216 -1.47 -3.43 -0.08
C ASN A 216 -0.27 -2.45 0.03
N PHE A 217 0.59 -2.64 1.05
CA PHE A 217 1.70 -1.74 1.34
C PHE A 217 3.06 -2.40 1.09
N PRO A 218 4.11 -1.60 0.81
CA PRO A 218 5.42 -2.12 0.41
C PRO A 218 5.95 -3.16 1.40
N SER A 219 6.14 -4.39 0.91
CA SER A 219 6.57 -5.53 1.73
C SER A 219 7.93 -5.32 2.44
N SER A 220 8.72 -4.34 1.98
CA SER A 220 9.99 -3.93 2.57
C SER A 220 9.90 -2.91 3.71
N MET A 221 8.71 -2.35 4.01
CA MET A 221 8.55 -1.30 5.01
C MET A 221 8.77 -1.81 6.44
N THR A 222 9.64 -1.14 7.18
CA THR A 222 9.91 -1.45 8.60
C THR A 222 9.03 -0.59 9.51
N TYR A 223 8.51 -1.18 10.59
CA TYR A 223 7.63 -0.48 11.52
C TYR A 223 8.34 -0.22 12.85
N LYS A 224 8.14 0.97 13.43
CA LYS A 224 8.62 1.36 14.75
C LYS A 224 7.47 1.67 15.69
N ALA A 225 7.62 1.33 16.96
CA ALA A 225 6.63 1.67 17.99
C ALA A 225 6.70 3.15 18.36
N LEU A 226 5.56 3.84 18.39
CA LEU A 226 5.47 5.17 18.99
C LEU A 226 5.46 5.06 20.51
N LEU A 227 6.65 5.19 21.07
CA LEU A 227 6.92 4.95 22.48
C LEU A 227 8.09 5.84 22.91
N SER A 228 7.92 6.60 23.99
CA SER A 228 9.01 7.23 24.71
C SER A 228 9.85 6.17 25.40
N VAL A 229 11.17 6.20 25.20
CA VAL A 229 12.12 5.30 25.84
C VAL A 229 13.32 6.13 26.26
N THR A 230 13.44 6.42 27.55
CA THR A 230 14.60 7.10 28.12
C THR A 230 15.53 6.10 28.80
N GLY A 231 16.43 5.49 28.02
CA GLY A 231 17.45 4.55 28.52
C GLY A 231 18.36 5.10 29.64
N PRO A 232 19.20 4.24 30.25
CA PRO A 232 20.21 4.69 31.20
C PRO A 232 21.17 5.69 30.54
N ASN A 233 21.67 6.64 31.34
CA ASN A 233 22.25 7.97 31.03
C ASN A 233 23.15 8.22 29.79
N ASN A 234 23.46 7.24 28.94
CA ASN A 234 24.37 7.34 27.78
C ASN A 234 23.68 7.32 26.40
N GLY A 235 22.36 7.50 26.32
CA GLY A 235 21.65 7.90 25.08
C GLY A 235 21.49 6.87 23.95
N SER A 236 22.27 5.79 23.90
CA SER A 236 22.33 4.85 22.75
C SER A 236 21.04 4.06 22.46
N LYS A 237 20.15 3.94 23.45
CA LYS A 237 18.84 3.26 23.35
C LYS A 237 17.65 4.19 23.61
N THR A 238 17.84 5.51 23.44
CA THR A 238 16.76 6.48 23.65
C THR A 238 15.85 6.62 22.42
N ARG A 239 14.55 6.82 22.68
CA ARG A 239 13.52 7.20 21.69
C ARG A 239 12.62 8.28 22.29
N GLY A 240 12.31 9.28 21.47
CA GLY A 240 11.63 10.51 21.84
C GLY A 240 11.89 11.56 20.76
N ILE A 241 11.07 12.61 20.69
CA ILE A 241 11.10 13.61 19.58
C ILE A 241 12.46 14.31 19.42
N GLN A 242 13.19 14.43 20.54
CA GLN A 242 14.52 15.03 20.68
C GLN A 242 15.69 14.12 20.28
N TYR A 243 15.43 12.87 19.89
CA TYR A 243 16.44 11.88 19.53
C TYR A 243 16.40 11.52 18.03
N ASN A 244 17.45 10.83 17.56
CA ASN A 244 17.58 10.44 16.15
C ASN A 244 16.68 9.27 15.74
N ASP A 245 16.20 8.47 16.70
CA ASP A 245 15.36 7.29 16.46
C ASP A 245 13.85 7.56 16.67
N TRP A 246 13.41 8.75 16.26
CA TRP A 246 12.00 9.10 16.30
C TRP A 246 11.25 8.33 15.18
N PRO A 247 10.08 7.70 15.46
CA PRO A 247 9.34 6.92 14.46
C PRO A 247 8.84 7.74 13.26
N PHE A 248 8.76 9.07 13.40
CA PHE A 248 8.24 9.95 12.36
C PHE A 248 9.34 10.67 11.59
N ALA A 249 9.40 10.43 10.28
CA ALA A 249 10.09 11.26 9.31
C ALA A 249 9.42 12.65 9.16
N ALA A 250 10.21 13.64 8.72
CA ALA A 250 9.79 15.03 8.53
C ALA A 250 9.28 15.29 7.10
N ASN A 251 8.33 16.21 6.95
CA ASN A 251 7.66 16.49 5.67
C ASN A 251 7.01 15.23 5.04
N THR A 252 6.34 14.43 5.88
CA THR A 252 5.80 13.10 5.57
C THR A 252 4.30 13.08 5.89
N ASN A 253 3.51 12.46 5.02
CA ASN A 253 2.09 12.23 5.24
C ASN A 253 1.90 10.88 5.93
N TYR A 254 1.02 10.81 6.93
CA TYR A 254 0.73 9.57 7.64
C TYR A 254 -0.71 9.13 7.40
N TYR A 255 -0.87 7.86 7.02
CA TYR A 255 -2.14 7.28 6.62
C TYR A 255 -2.45 6.07 7.51
N PHE A 256 -3.74 5.75 7.67
CA PHE A 256 -4.18 4.55 8.39
C PHE A 256 -4.88 3.54 7.47
N GLY A 257 -4.73 2.27 7.83
CA GLY A 257 -5.12 1.12 7.03
C GLY A 257 -6.59 0.94 6.71
N THR A 258 -6.86 0.02 5.79
CA THR A 258 -8.17 -0.39 5.22
C THR A 258 -8.95 0.67 4.46
N GLN A 259 -8.77 1.97 4.72
CA GLN A 259 -9.51 3.05 4.06
C GLN A 259 -8.62 4.17 3.46
N ASN A 260 -7.29 3.97 3.46
CA ASN A 260 -6.30 4.90 2.87
C ASN A 260 -6.51 6.36 3.29
N LYS A 261 -6.86 6.60 4.56
CA LYS A 261 -7.19 7.93 5.07
C LYS A 261 -5.99 8.58 5.74
N ARG A 262 -5.62 9.77 5.25
CA ARG A 262 -4.56 10.60 5.83
C ARG A 262 -4.95 11.11 7.21
N MET A 263 -4.21 10.71 8.23
CA MET A 263 -4.42 11.10 9.63
C MET A 263 -3.81 12.46 9.97
N PHE A 264 -2.54 12.66 9.63
CA PHE A 264 -1.75 13.84 9.99
C PHE A 264 -0.56 13.99 9.05
N THR A 265 0.04 15.17 9.06
CA THR A 265 1.28 15.47 8.34
C THR A 265 2.34 15.98 9.31
N THR A 266 3.59 15.62 9.07
CA THR A 266 4.74 16.22 9.76
C THR A 266 5.29 17.38 8.94
N ASP A 267 5.70 18.44 9.61
CA ASP A 267 6.51 19.51 9.01
C ASP A 267 8.01 19.23 9.17
N SER A 268 8.85 20.25 8.90
CA SER A 268 10.29 20.21 9.09
C SER A 268 10.72 20.18 10.57
N GLY A 269 9.85 20.63 11.49
CA GLY A 269 10.05 20.64 12.94
C GLY A 269 9.58 19.38 13.65
N ARG A 270 9.00 18.41 12.92
CA ARG A 270 8.29 17.23 13.47
C ARG A 270 7.07 17.63 14.32
N ILE A 271 6.47 18.79 14.06
CA ILE A 271 5.23 19.24 14.71
C ILE A 271 4.03 18.77 13.86
N TYR A 272 2.99 18.29 14.54
CA TYR A 272 1.93 17.51 13.92
C TYR A 272 0.68 18.34 13.64
N ASN A 273 0.45 18.65 12.37
CA ASN A 273 -0.84 19.12 11.90
C ASN A 273 -1.73 17.89 11.65
N PHE A 274 -2.63 17.59 12.59
CA PHE A 274 -3.65 16.58 12.36
C PHE A 274 -4.65 17.06 11.30
N ASN A 275 -5.14 16.14 10.47
CA ASN A 275 -6.06 16.45 9.38
C ASN A 275 -7.42 16.92 9.94
N PRO A 276 -7.99 18.07 9.56
CA PRO A 276 -9.30 18.50 10.06
C PRO A 276 -10.45 17.49 9.82
N GLU A 277 -10.31 16.57 8.86
CA GLU A 277 -11.23 15.43 8.64
C GLU A 277 -10.93 14.19 9.52
N LEU A 278 -10.31 14.41 10.69
CA LEU A 278 -9.88 13.46 11.73
C LEU A 278 -10.92 12.43 12.23
N SER A 279 -12.13 12.41 11.65
CA SER A 279 -13.29 11.53 11.88
C SER A 279 -13.04 10.01 12.02
N GLN A 280 -11.81 9.52 11.85
CA GLN A 280 -11.46 8.10 11.91
C GLN A 280 -10.53 7.79 13.07
N ALA A 281 -11.11 7.17 14.10
CA ALA A 281 -10.38 6.45 15.12
C ALA A 281 -9.63 5.25 14.53
N LEU A 282 -8.51 4.86 15.14
CA LEU A 282 -7.75 3.66 14.79
C LEU A 282 -8.34 2.36 15.34
N GLY A 283 -9.54 2.45 15.92
CA GLY A 283 -10.22 1.39 16.65
C GLY A 283 -10.55 1.84 18.06
N SER A 284 -10.59 0.88 18.98
CA SER A 284 -10.83 1.14 20.41
C SER A 284 -9.68 0.57 21.24
N GLY A 285 -9.36 1.25 22.35
CA GLY A 285 -8.35 0.78 23.30
C GLY A 285 -7.32 1.84 23.66
N LEU A 286 -6.49 1.48 24.63
CA LEU A 286 -5.43 2.33 25.16
C LEU A 286 -4.07 1.75 24.78
N ILE A 287 -3.17 2.61 24.30
CA ILE A 287 -1.79 2.28 23.94
C ILE A 287 -0.82 2.77 25.02
N TRP A 288 0.30 2.07 25.23
CA TRP A 288 1.44 2.66 25.93
C TRP A 288 2.13 3.66 25.00
N THR A 289 2.42 4.86 25.51
CA THR A 289 3.20 5.87 24.77
C THR A 289 4.29 6.50 25.63
N GLY A 290 4.01 6.83 26.89
CA GLY A 290 4.94 7.59 27.74
C GLY A 290 5.22 9.03 27.30
N LEU A 291 4.50 9.50 26.28
CA LEU A 291 4.64 10.83 25.70
C LEU A 291 3.60 11.78 26.30
N LEU A 292 3.91 13.06 26.36
CA LEU A 292 2.94 14.12 26.65
C LEU A 292 2.11 14.47 25.40
N ASN A 293 1.03 15.24 25.56
CA ASN A 293 0.20 15.73 24.44
C ASN A 293 0.95 16.68 23.48
N THR A 294 2.09 17.21 23.92
CA THR A 294 3.10 17.94 23.14
C THR A 294 4.05 17.02 22.35
N TRP A 295 3.83 15.70 22.36
CA TRP A 295 4.70 14.67 21.75
C TRP A 295 6.14 14.63 22.31
N SER A 296 6.38 15.30 23.44
CA SER A 296 7.66 15.28 24.15
C SER A 296 7.66 14.24 25.25
N ASP A 297 8.85 13.75 25.60
CA ASP A 297 9.08 12.89 26.76
C ASP A 297 8.71 13.64 28.06
N ALA A 298 8.19 12.93 29.06
CA ALA A 298 7.91 13.54 30.37
C ALA A 298 9.14 13.52 31.28
N THR A 299 9.27 14.50 32.17
CA THR A 299 10.42 14.60 33.09
C THR A 299 10.51 13.45 34.10
N SER A 300 9.39 12.83 34.47
CA SER A 300 9.33 11.78 35.51
C SER A 300 9.07 10.39 34.89
N LYS A 301 10.15 9.66 34.61
CA LYS A 301 10.10 8.30 34.02
C LYS A 301 9.26 7.30 34.80
N ILE A 302 9.21 7.43 36.13
CA ILE A 302 8.42 6.58 37.04
C ILE A 302 6.90 6.81 36.83
N LEU A 303 6.51 7.95 36.27
CA LEU A 303 5.13 8.27 35.94
C LEU A 303 4.80 8.04 34.47
N SER A 304 5.77 8.25 33.55
CA SER A 304 5.54 8.18 32.10
C SER A 304 5.86 6.84 31.44
N GLU A 305 6.91 6.15 31.87
CA GLU A 305 7.54 5.09 31.07
C GLU A 305 7.53 3.73 31.76
N CYS A 306 6.75 3.52 32.83
CA CYS A 306 6.85 2.29 33.63
C CYS A 306 8.30 1.94 34.00
N ALA A 307 9.04 2.95 34.46
CA ALA A 307 10.47 2.81 34.71
C ALA A 307 10.76 2.14 36.05
N GLY A 308 11.28 0.91 35.98
CA GLY A 308 11.87 0.20 37.12
C GLY A 308 13.33 0.56 37.33
N THR A 309 13.89 0.12 38.46
CA THR A 309 15.30 0.33 38.82
C THR A 309 16.12 -0.91 38.46
N ASN A 310 17.20 -0.75 37.68
CA ASN A 310 18.12 -1.83 37.35
C ASN A 310 19.12 -2.13 38.49
N GLN A 311 19.94 -3.17 38.33
CA GLN A 311 20.91 -3.60 39.35
C GLN A 311 21.97 -2.53 39.70
N ALA A 312 22.19 -1.55 38.82
CA ALA A 312 23.10 -0.42 39.05
C ALA A 312 22.41 0.82 39.65
N GLY A 313 21.15 0.73 40.05
CA GLY A 313 20.38 1.84 40.63
C GLY A 313 19.83 2.84 39.59
N GLY A 314 20.03 2.60 38.29
CA GLY A 314 19.50 3.45 37.21
C GLY A 314 18.05 3.11 36.87
N LEU A 315 17.27 4.13 36.46
CA LEU A 315 15.93 3.92 35.92
C LEU A 315 15.99 3.42 34.47
N VAL A 316 15.24 2.36 34.17
CA VAL A 316 15.12 1.74 32.84
C VAL A 316 13.64 1.71 32.45
N SER A 317 13.32 2.30 31.31
CA SER A 317 11.95 2.36 30.75
C SER A 317 11.36 0.97 30.51
N TRP A 318 10.05 0.85 30.73
CA TRP A 318 9.21 -0.30 30.41
C TRP A 318 9.69 -1.62 31.02
N SER A 319 10.24 -1.54 32.23
CA SER A 319 10.89 -2.65 32.94
C SER A 319 10.16 -3.12 34.20
N THR A 320 8.99 -2.54 34.54
CA THR A 320 8.23 -2.97 35.72
C THR A 320 6.73 -2.93 35.50
N ASN A 321 6.04 -3.94 36.04
CA ASN A 321 4.58 -4.02 36.11
C ASN A 321 4.05 -3.67 37.51
N SER A 322 4.83 -2.94 38.31
CA SER A 322 4.40 -2.50 39.65
C SER A 322 3.10 -1.69 39.60
N VAL A 323 2.24 -1.91 40.60
CA VAL A 323 1.01 -1.12 40.81
C VAL A 323 1.27 0.26 41.41
N SER A 324 2.49 0.53 41.88
CA SER A 324 2.91 1.82 42.44
C SER A 324 3.63 2.73 41.43
N ILE A 325 3.75 2.29 40.18
CA ILE A 325 4.46 2.94 39.08
C ILE A 325 3.47 3.04 37.92
N SER A 326 3.58 4.09 37.10
CA SER A 326 2.66 4.31 35.97
C SER A 326 3.39 4.56 34.65
N GLY A 327 2.63 4.43 33.57
CA GLY A 327 2.96 4.99 32.27
C GLY A 327 1.87 5.93 31.77
N ILE A 328 2.20 6.81 30.82
CA ILE A 328 1.20 7.60 30.09
C ILE A 328 0.64 6.75 28.94
N VAL A 329 -0.67 6.84 28.74
CA VAL A 329 -1.38 6.16 27.65
C VAL A 329 -1.96 7.12 26.60
N GLY A 330 -1.97 6.67 25.36
CA GLY A 330 -2.78 7.23 24.28
C GLY A 330 -4.10 6.47 24.10
N ASN A 331 -5.02 7.01 23.31
CA ASN A 331 -6.33 6.41 23.01
C ASN A 331 -6.51 6.18 21.51
N LEU A 332 -6.58 4.93 21.06
CA LEU A 332 -6.84 4.60 19.63
C LEU A 332 -8.18 5.12 19.13
N GLY A 333 -9.14 5.33 20.04
CA GLY A 333 -10.44 5.94 19.78
C GLY A 333 -10.40 7.47 19.57
N ALA A 334 -9.26 8.12 19.77
CA ALA A 334 -9.16 9.58 19.70
C ALA A 334 -8.87 10.08 18.29
N THR A 335 -9.47 11.22 18.00
CA THR A 335 -9.41 11.93 16.73
C THR A 335 -8.67 13.26 16.90
N ASP A 336 -7.63 13.30 17.73
CA ASP A 336 -6.84 14.47 18.11
C ASP A 336 -5.52 14.03 18.81
N SER A 337 -4.86 14.95 19.54
CA SER A 337 -3.64 14.65 20.30
C SER A 337 -3.83 13.65 21.45
N ASN A 338 -5.07 13.35 21.88
CA ASN A 338 -5.35 12.26 22.82
C ASN A 338 -5.03 10.87 22.23
N LEU A 339 -4.82 10.76 20.92
CA LEU A 339 -4.27 9.55 20.30
C LEU A 339 -2.92 9.17 20.92
N ILE A 340 -2.13 10.17 21.31
CA ILE A 340 -0.74 10.02 21.78
C ILE A 340 -0.66 10.11 23.30
N SER A 341 -1.39 11.06 23.88
CA SER A 341 -1.46 11.29 25.33
C SER A 341 -2.89 11.63 25.68
N LYS A 342 -3.68 10.60 26.00
CA LYS A 342 -5.05 10.78 26.49
C LYS A 342 -5.01 11.68 27.73
N GLN A 343 -5.85 12.70 27.78
CA GLN A 343 -5.99 13.56 28.93
C GLN A 343 -7.14 13.11 29.84
N THR A 344 -6.96 13.33 31.14
CA THR A 344 -8.01 13.32 32.15
C THR A 344 -8.93 14.53 31.99
N ALA A 345 -10.07 14.54 32.68
CA ALA A 345 -10.98 15.70 32.71
C ALA A 345 -10.33 17.01 33.26
N LEU A 346 -9.14 16.93 33.86
CA LEU A 346 -8.36 18.06 34.37
C LEU A 346 -7.27 18.53 33.38
N GLY A 347 -7.20 17.97 32.17
CA GLY A 347 -6.16 18.27 31.17
C GLY A 347 -4.78 17.65 31.49
N LEU A 348 -4.63 16.93 32.60
CA LEU A 348 -3.42 16.18 32.91
C LEU A 348 -3.37 14.87 32.11
N PRO A 349 -2.16 14.36 31.75
CA PRO A 349 -2.03 13.04 31.12
C PRO A 349 -2.72 11.92 31.93
N ASP A 350 -3.30 10.96 31.23
CA ASP A 350 -3.90 9.77 31.84
C ASP A 350 -2.79 8.77 32.21
N TYR A 351 -2.51 8.71 33.52
CA TYR A 351 -1.49 7.83 34.09
C TYR A 351 -2.12 6.48 34.46
N ASN A 352 -1.64 5.41 33.85
CA ASN A 352 -2.13 4.04 34.08
C ASN A 352 -1.06 3.22 34.79
N VAL A 353 -1.46 2.46 35.82
CA VAL A 353 -0.55 1.58 36.57
C VAL A 353 0.00 0.45 35.69
N CYS A 354 1.26 0.10 35.88
CA CYS A 354 2.00 -0.71 34.91
C CYS A 354 1.61 -2.19 34.85
N ASN A 355 0.77 -2.69 35.77
CA ASN A 355 0.18 -4.02 35.67
C ASN A 355 -0.97 -4.13 34.64
N LYS A 356 -1.35 -3.01 33.99
CA LYS A 356 -2.35 -3.01 32.94
C LYS A 356 -1.72 -3.37 31.59
N PHE A 357 -2.42 -4.17 30.82
CA PHE A 357 -2.03 -4.53 29.48
C PHE A 357 -2.49 -3.46 28.48
N ARG A 358 -1.62 -2.98 27.60
CA ARG A 358 -1.90 -1.95 26.58
C ARG A 358 -1.25 -2.30 25.25
N TYR A 359 -1.78 -1.76 24.16
CA TYR A 359 -1.25 -1.97 22.82
C TYR A 359 -0.05 -1.04 22.52
N PHE A 360 0.60 -1.25 21.38
CA PHE A 360 1.50 -0.27 20.78
C PHE A 360 0.88 0.32 19.50
N LEU A 361 1.13 1.61 19.29
CA LEU A 361 0.95 2.25 18.01
C LEU A 361 2.22 2.02 17.18
N CYS A 362 2.07 1.50 15.97
CA CYS A 362 3.16 1.16 15.07
C CYS A 362 3.17 2.12 13.88
N VAL A 363 4.34 2.60 13.49
CA VAL A 363 4.55 3.60 12.43
C VAL A 363 5.55 3.05 11.43
N GLY A 364 5.16 2.93 10.16
CA GLY A 364 6.05 2.56 9.06
C GLY A 364 7.11 3.62 8.78
N GLN A 365 8.29 3.20 8.31
CA GLN A 365 9.40 4.06 7.86
C GLN A 365 9.91 3.64 6.48
#